data_AF-A0A9J6ENU9-F1
#
_entry.id   AF-A0A9J6ENU9-F1
#
_cell.length_a   1.000
_cell.length_b   1.000
_cell.length_c   1.000
_cell.angle_alpha   90.00
_cell.angle_beta   90.00
_cell.angle_gamma   90.00
#
_symmetry.space_group_name_H-M   'P 1'
#
loop_
_entity.id
_entity.type
_entity.pdbx_description
1 polymer ?
#
loop_
_entity_poly.entity_id
_entity_poly.type
_entity_poly.pdbx_seq_one_letter_code
_entity_poly.pdbx_strand_id
1 'polypeptide(L)'
;MPSYCVLCRFDREVDIGIPDSTGRLEILRIHTKNMKLAENVDLDKIAAETHGFVGSDLAALCSEAALQQIREKMDLIDLEDDQIDAEVLNSLAVTMDNFRWAMGKCSPSALRETVVEVPNITWMDIGGLDNVKKELQEMIQLFEGRG
;
A
#
# COMPACT_ATOMS: atom_id res chain seq x y z
N MET A 1 18.33 23.26 -41.86
CA MET A 1 17.55 22.25 -41.11
C MET A 1 18.52 21.14 -40.69
N PRO A 2 18.76 21.01 -39.38
CA PRO A 2 18.11 19.99 -38.52
C PRO A 2 17.40 20.67 -37.33
N SER A 3 16.17 20.34 -36.91
CA SER A 3 15.56 19.06 -36.51
C SER A 3 16.07 18.52 -35.17
N TYR A 4 15.33 18.88 -34.09
CA TYR A 4 14.89 18.04 -32.97
C TYR A 4 15.18 18.52 -31.54
N CYS A 5 14.10 18.37 -30.74
CA CYS A 5 13.96 18.43 -29.30
C CYS A 5 14.22 19.76 -28.60
N VAL A 6 13.18 20.60 -28.56
CA VAL A 6 12.96 21.46 -27.40
C VAL A 6 12.62 20.51 -26.25
N LEU A 7 13.63 20.13 -25.46
CA LEU A 7 13.39 19.56 -24.14
C LEU A 7 12.47 20.52 -23.41
N CYS A 8 11.33 20.01 -22.95
CA CYS A 8 10.39 20.73 -22.12
C CYS A 8 11.17 21.38 -20.97
N ARG A 9 11.22 22.72 -20.95
CA ARG A 9 11.82 23.48 -19.86
C ARG A 9 10.81 23.51 -18.71
N PHE A 10 10.82 22.46 -17.88
CA PHE A 10 10.15 22.45 -16.60
C PHE A 10 10.91 23.40 -15.66
N ASP A 11 10.43 24.64 -15.55
CA ASP A 11 11.03 25.73 -14.75
C ASP A 11 10.61 25.65 -13.26
N ARG A 12 9.81 24.65 -12.87
CA ARG A 12 9.35 24.43 -11.49
C ARG A 12 9.40 22.96 -11.15
N GLU A 13 10.21 22.62 -10.15
CA GLU A 13 10.14 21.34 -9.46
C GLU A 13 8.99 21.44 -8.45
N VAL A 14 8.00 20.55 -8.59
CA VAL A 14 6.96 20.39 -7.59
C VAL A 14 7.37 19.20 -6.75
N ASP A 15 7.75 19.47 -5.51
CA ASP A 15 8.06 18.42 -4.55
C ASP A 15 6.72 17.85 -4.03
N ILE A 16 6.43 16.62 -4.44
CA ILE A 16 5.20 15.91 -4.04
C ILE A 16 5.61 15.00 -2.88
N GLY A 17 5.39 15.49 -1.66
CA GLY A 17 5.62 14.70 -0.46
C GLY A 17 4.68 13.48 -0.36
N ILE A 18 5.02 12.56 0.53
CA ILE A 18 4.20 11.39 0.82
C ILE A 18 2.84 11.86 1.37
N PRO A 19 1.72 11.35 0.81
CA PRO A 19 0.40 11.71 1.30
C PRO A 19 0.20 11.21 2.73
N ASP A 20 -0.35 12.08 3.59
CA ASP A 20 -0.82 11.71 4.93
C ASP A 20 -1.92 10.62 4.85
N SER A 21 -2.20 9.96 5.97
CA SER A 21 -3.28 8.99 6.16
C SER A 21 -4.61 9.40 5.49
N THR A 22 -5.04 10.65 5.70
CA THR A 22 -6.25 11.21 5.08
C THR A 22 -6.12 11.32 3.56
N GLY A 23 -4.95 11.74 3.06
CA GLY A 23 -4.68 11.88 1.63
C GLY A 23 -4.67 10.52 0.92
N ARG A 24 -4.12 9.48 1.55
CA ARG A 24 -4.16 8.11 1.01
C ARG A 24 -5.58 7.59 0.88
N LEU A 25 -6.43 7.84 1.88
CA LEU A 25 -7.85 7.49 1.83
C LEU A 25 -8.58 8.23 0.70
N GLU A 26 -8.28 9.50 0.48
CA GLU A 26 -8.87 10.28 -0.60
C GLU A 26 -8.45 9.77 -1.98
N ILE A 27 -7.15 9.44 -2.15
CA ILE A 27 -6.63 8.81 -3.37
C ILE A 27 -7.32 7.48 -3.63
N LEU A 28 -7.41 6.60 -2.61
CA LEU A 28 -8.13 5.34 -2.70
C LEU A 28 -9.59 5.58 -3.12
N ARG A 29 -10.28 6.53 -2.49
CA ARG A 29 -11.67 6.89 -2.87
C ARG A 29 -11.79 7.35 -4.32
N ILE A 30 -10.82 8.07 -4.86
CA ILE A 30 -10.83 8.50 -6.27
C ILE A 30 -10.69 7.29 -7.19
N HIS A 31 -9.74 6.39 -6.91
CA HIS A 31 -9.53 5.20 -7.72
C HIS A 31 -10.70 4.20 -7.61
N THR A 32 -11.30 4.08 -6.44
CA THR A 32 -12.42 3.17 -6.21
C THR A 32 -13.74 3.68 -6.79
N LYS A 33 -13.87 4.97 -7.14
CA LYS A 33 -15.06 5.48 -7.84
C LYS A 33 -15.28 4.80 -9.20
N ASN A 34 -14.19 4.42 -9.86
CA ASN A 34 -14.24 3.72 -11.14
C ASN A 34 -14.28 2.19 -11.01
N MET A 35 -14.31 1.66 -9.78
CA MET A 35 -14.29 0.22 -9.50
C MET A 35 -15.59 -0.21 -8.84
N LYS A 36 -16.04 -1.42 -9.15
CA LYS A 36 -17.10 -2.10 -8.40
C LYS A 36 -16.45 -2.74 -7.17
N LEU A 37 -16.73 -2.19 -5.99
CA LEU A 37 -16.28 -2.75 -4.72
C LEU A 37 -17.37 -3.63 -4.11
N ALA A 38 -16.97 -4.73 -3.48
CA ALA A 38 -17.85 -5.49 -2.60
C ALA A 38 -18.08 -4.73 -1.28
N GLU A 39 -19.21 -4.98 -0.61
CA GLU A 39 -19.54 -4.36 0.69
C GLU A 39 -18.52 -4.68 1.80
N ASN A 40 -17.75 -5.74 1.62
CA ASN A 40 -16.73 -6.19 2.57
C ASN A 40 -15.40 -5.43 2.47
N VAL A 41 -15.28 -4.40 1.62
CA VAL A 41 -14.03 -3.65 1.42
C VAL A 41 -13.97 -2.43 2.35
N ASP A 42 -13.07 -2.50 3.33
CA ASP A 42 -12.76 -1.39 4.23
C ASP A 42 -11.56 -0.59 3.73
N LEU A 43 -11.81 0.55 3.08
CA LEU A 43 -10.76 1.44 2.56
C LEU A 43 -9.90 2.05 3.68
N ASP A 44 -10.48 2.30 4.86
CA ASP A 44 -9.75 2.80 6.04
C ASP A 44 -8.66 1.82 6.49
N LYS A 45 -8.94 0.51 6.46
CA LYS A 45 -7.96 -0.52 6.82
C LYS A 45 -6.82 -0.57 5.79
N ILE A 46 -7.17 -0.50 4.51
CA ILE A 46 -6.18 -0.46 3.42
C ILE A 46 -5.27 0.77 3.57
N ALA A 47 -5.82 1.94 3.87
CA ALA A 47 -5.06 3.17 4.05
C ALA A 47 -4.12 3.12 5.28
N ALA A 48 -4.51 2.39 6.33
CA ALA A 48 -3.70 2.17 7.52
C ALA A 48 -2.54 1.19 7.25
N GLU A 49 -2.77 0.13 6.47
CA GLU A 49 -1.76 -0.87 6.12
C GLU A 49 -0.77 -0.36 5.05
N THR A 50 -1.21 0.52 4.13
CA THR A 50 -0.39 1.09 3.03
C THR A 50 0.39 2.33 3.45
N HIS A 51 1.13 2.22 4.55
CA HIS A 51 1.96 3.31 5.03
C HIS A 51 3.15 3.58 4.09
N GLY A 52 3.45 4.85 3.84
CA GLY A 52 4.51 5.25 2.90
C GLY A 52 4.18 5.07 1.41
N PHE A 53 2.97 4.61 1.05
CA PHE A 53 2.60 4.47 -0.36
C PHE A 53 2.40 5.85 -1.01
N VAL A 54 2.98 6.02 -2.21
CA VAL A 54 2.76 7.21 -3.05
C VAL A 54 1.48 7.02 -3.86
N GLY A 55 0.88 8.12 -4.35
CA GLY A 55 -0.34 8.06 -5.17
C GLY A 55 -0.24 7.13 -6.39
N SER A 56 0.94 6.99 -6.98
CA SER A 56 1.21 6.03 -8.06
C SER A 56 1.10 4.57 -7.59
N ASP A 57 1.59 4.27 -6.40
CA ASP A 57 1.55 2.91 -5.83
C ASP A 57 0.11 2.54 -5.45
N LEU A 58 -0.66 3.48 -4.91
CA LEU A 58 -2.08 3.27 -4.60
C LEU A 58 -2.91 3.04 -5.88
N ALA A 59 -2.60 3.77 -6.95
CA ALA A 59 -3.23 3.54 -8.26
C ALA A 59 -2.89 2.16 -8.82
N ALA A 60 -1.63 1.73 -8.71
CA ALA A 60 -1.18 0.41 -9.12
C ALA A 60 -1.84 -0.70 -8.30
N LEU A 61 -1.94 -0.53 -6.97
CA LEU A 61 -2.61 -1.45 -6.06
C LEU A 61 -4.07 -1.69 -6.48
N CYS A 62 -4.82 -0.62 -6.71
CA CYS A 62 -6.22 -0.71 -7.15
C CYS A 62 -6.34 -1.42 -8.51
N SER A 63 -5.40 -1.15 -9.43
CA SER A 63 -5.40 -1.77 -10.77
C SER A 63 -5.10 -3.27 -10.70
N GLU A 64 -4.14 -3.69 -9.88
CA GLU A 64 -3.82 -5.10 -9.66
C GLU A 64 -4.95 -5.85 -8.95
N ALA A 65 -5.60 -5.22 -7.97
CA ALA A 65 -6.76 -5.82 -7.30
C ALA A 65 -7.94 -6.04 -8.27
N ALA A 66 -8.21 -5.08 -9.17
CA ALA A 66 -9.19 -5.26 -10.24
C ALA A 66 -8.78 -6.38 -11.20
N LEU A 67 -7.53 -6.39 -11.63
CA LEU A 67 -7.03 -7.39 -12.58
C LEU A 67 -7.07 -8.80 -11.99
N GLN A 68 -6.78 -8.96 -10.71
CA GLN A 68 -6.88 -10.25 -10.02
C GLN A 68 -8.32 -10.76 -10.02
N GLN A 69 -9.30 -9.91 -9.71
CA GLN A 69 -10.72 -10.28 -9.79
C GLN A 69 -11.13 -10.68 -11.21
N ILE A 70 -10.68 -9.94 -12.20
CA ILE A 70 -10.95 -10.25 -13.61
C ILE A 70 -10.33 -11.59 -13.98
N ARG A 71 -9.08 -11.87 -13.58
CA ARG A 71 -8.40 -13.14 -13.87
C ARG A 71 -9.14 -14.35 -13.29
N GLU A 72 -9.66 -14.23 -12.08
CA GLU A 72 -10.45 -15.30 -11.43
C GLU A 72 -11.79 -15.54 -12.13
N LYS A 73 -12.35 -14.51 -12.75
CA LYS A 73 -13.65 -14.58 -13.44
C LYS A 73 -13.54 -14.66 -14.95
N MET A 74 -12.33 -14.59 -15.51
CA MET A 74 -12.08 -14.59 -16.95
C MET A 74 -12.59 -15.87 -17.61
N ASP A 75 -12.57 -17.00 -16.88
CA ASP A 75 -13.11 -18.28 -17.34
C ASP A 75 -14.65 -18.29 -17.46
N LEU A 76 -15.33 -17.33 -16.83
CA LEU A 76 -16.80 -17.18 -16.81
C LEU A 76 -17.29 -16.09 -17.77
N ILE A 77 -16.39 -15.24 -18.29
CA ILE A 77 -16.75 -14.11 -19.14
C ILE A 77 -16.50 -14.52 -20.59
N ASP A 78 -17.57 -14.61 -21.38
CA ASP A 78 -17.45 -14.80 -22.82
C ASP A 78 -17.07 -13.45 -23.46
N LEU A 79 -15.82 -13.32 -23.89
CA LEU A 79 -15.27 -12.07 -24.45
C LEU A 79 -15.80 -11.76 -25.86
N GLU A 80 -16.57 -12.66 -26.45
CA GLU A 80 -17.18 -12.51 -27.77
C GLU A 80 -18.50 -11.71 -27.75
N ASP A 81 -19.10 -11.51 -26.57
CA ASP A 81 -20.35 -10.76 -26.42
C ASP A 81 -20.08 -9.30 -26.03
N ASP A 82 -20.68 -8.35 -26.78
CA ASP A 82 -20.51 -6.90 -26.58
C ASP A 82 -21.32 -6.38 -25.36
N GLN A 83 -22.16 -7.23 -24.76
CA GLN A 83 -23.04 -6.91 -23.64
C GLN A 83 -22.64 -7.72 -22.42
N ILE A 84 -22.16 -7.06 -21.36
CA ILE A 84 -21.90 -7.72 -20.08
C ILE A 84 -23.18 -7.65 -19.25
N ASP A 85 -23.78 -8.80 -18.96
CA ASP A 85 -24.95 -8.90 -18.09
C ASP A 85 -24.68 -8.30 -16.71
N ALA A 86 -25.68 -7.62 -16.14
CA ALA A 86 -25.58 -6.99 -14.82
C ALA A 86 -25.22 -8.00 -13.70
N GLU A 87 -25.60 -9.27 -13.87
CA GLU A 87 -25.27 -10.35 -12.95
C GLU A 87 -23.77 -10.70 -12.98
N VAL A 88 -23.18 -10.77 -14.19
CA VAL A 88 -21.73 -10.94 -14.38
C VAL A 88 -20.98 -9.73 -13.82
N LEU A 89 -21.50 -8.52 -14.05
CA LEU A 89 -20.92 -7.27 -13.56
C LEU A 89 -20.92 -7.18 -12.02
N ASN A 90 -21.98 -7.64 -11.36
CA ASN A 90 -22.04 -7.74 -9.90
C ASN A 90 -21.09 -8.81 -9.37
N SER A 91 -20.92 -9.89 -10.13
CA SER A 91 -19.95 -10.91 -9.82
C SER A 91 -18.51 -10.35 -9.87
N LEU A 92 -18.22 -9.38 -10.73
CA LEU A 92 -16.90 -8.74 -10.87
C LEU A 92 -16.55 -7.76 -9.73
N ALA A 93 -17.33 -7.70 -8.66
CA ALA A 93 -17.02 -6.86 -7.50
C ALA A 93 -15.69 -7.28 -6.84
N VAL A 94 -14.78 -6.32 -6.68
CA VAL A 94 -13.47 -6.53 -6.05
C VAL A 94 -13.66 -6.73 -4.54
N THR A 95 -13.11 -7.81 -4.00
CA THR A 95 -13.18 -8.16 -2.58
C THR A 95 -11.92 -7.74 -1.82
N MET A 96 -11.97 -7.80 -0.50
CA MET A 96 -10.83 -7.51 0.36
C MET A 96 -9.65 -8.47 0.13
N ASP A 97 -9.92 -9.72 -0.27
CA ASP A 97 -8.87 -10.71 -0.55
C ASP A 97 -8.06 -10.35 -1.81
N ASN A 98 -8.70 -9.74 -2.81
CA ASN A 98 -8.00 -9.23 -3.99
C ASN A 98 -7.03 -8.10 -3.63
N PHE A 99 -7.43 -7.21 -2.71
CA PHE A 99 -6.56 -6.16 -2.19
C PHE A 99 -5.37 -6.76 -1.42
N ARG A 100 -5.59 -7.79 -0.59
CA ARG A 100 -4.51 -8.49 0.11
C ARG A 100 -3.54 -9.17 -0.85
N TRP A 101 -4.05 -9.80 -1.91
CA TRP A 101 -3.22 -10.38 -2.95
C TRP A 101 -2.39 -9.31 -3.67
N ALA A 102 -3.03 -8.18 -4.03
CA ALA A 102 -2.37 -7.05 -4.66
C ALA A 102 -1.29 -6.44 -3.77
N MET A 103 -1.52 -6.30 -2.46
CA MET A 103 -0.50 -5.84 -1.50
C MET A 103 0.74 -6.74 -1.48
N GLY A 104 0.58 -8.05 -1.66
CA GLY A 104 1.70 -8.99 -1.78
C GLY A 104 2.49 -8.88 -3.09
N LYS A 105 1.91 -8.26 -4.12
CA LYS A 105 2.53 -8.08 -5.45
C LYS A 105 3.06 -6.67 -5.68
N CYS A 106 2.41 -5.67 -5.12
CA CYS A 106 2.81 -4.27 -5.22
C CYS A 106 3.93 -3.99 -4.22
N SER A 107 5.12 -3.69 -4.72
CA SER A 107 6.19 -3.11 -3.91
C SER A 107 6.03 -1.58 -3.93
N PRO A 108 5.99 -0.90 -2.78
CA PRO A 108 5.87 0.55 -2.76
C PRO A 108 7.14 1.18 -3.34
N SER A 109 6.97 2.14 -4.25
CA SER A 109 8.08 2.87 -4.85
C SER A 109 8.80 3.75 -3.82
N ALA A 110 8.14 4.11 -2.72
CA ALA A 110 8.77 4.80 -1.58
C ALA A 110 9.81 3.96 -0.83
N LEU A 111 9.77 2.62 -0.88
CA LEU A 111 10.83 1.79 -0.29
C LEU A 111 12.15 1.89 -1.09
N ARG A 112 12.09 2.44 -2.32
CA ARG A 112 13.28 2.73 -3.14
C ARG A 112 13.97 4.04 -2.74
N GLU A 113 13.30 4.91 -2.00
CA GLU A 113 13.81 6.19 -1.52
C GLU A 113 13.54 6.24 -0.01
N THR A 114 14.50 5.78 0.80
CA THR A 114 14.37 5.55 2.24
C THR A 114 13.67 6.68 2.99
N VAL A 115 12.35 6.59 3.16
CA VAL A 115 11.60 7.41 4.10
C VAL A 115 11.29 6.55 5.32
N VAL A 116 12.09 6.77 6.36
CA VAL A 116 11.89 6.23 7.70
C VAL A 116 10.73 7.00 8.31
N GLU A 117 9.51 6.50 8.20
CA GLU A 117 8.45 6.96 9.07
C GLU A 117 8.65 6.35 10.46
N VAL A 118 8.56 7.20 11.48
CA VAL A 118 8.68 6.79 12.88
C VAL A 118 7.44 5.98 13.20
N PRO A 119 7.56 4.69 13.53
CA PRO A 119 6.39 3.88 13.79
C PRO A 119 5.68 4.42 15.04
N ASN A 120 4.34 4.48 14.98
CA ASN A 120 3.48 4.86 16.10
C ASN A 120 3.39 3.74 17.16
N ILE A 121 4.49 3.02 17.41
CA ILE A 121 4.62 2.09 18.53
C ILE A 121 5.47 2.76 19.60
N THR A 122 4.87 2.95 20.76
CA THR A 122 5.65 3.32 21.94
C THR A 122 6.43 2.09 22.40
N TRP A 123 7.54 2.31 23.10
CA TRP A 123 8.41 1.28 23.69
C TRP A 123 7.70 0.27 24.61
N MET A 124 6.40 0.42 24.85
CA MET A 124 5.56 -0.50 25.62
C MET A 124 5.04 -1.70 24.80
N ASP A 125 4.99 -1.61 23.46
CA ASP A 125 4.51 -2.72 22.61
C ASP A 125 5.59 -3.75 22.27
N ILE A 126 6.85 -3.48 22.59
CA ILE A 126 7.95 -4.47 22.49
C ILE A 126 8.03 -5.22 23.82
N GLY A 127 6.90 -5.79 24.25
CA GLY A 127 6.84 -6.67 25.41
C GLY A 127 7.55 -7.98 25.09
N GLY A 128 8.67 -8.26 25.75
CA GLY A 128 9.25 -9.60 25.69
C GLY A 128 10.72 -9.81 26.06
N LEU A 129 11.49 -8.79 26.46
CA LEU A 129 12.91 -8.98 26.80
C LEU A 129 13.32 -8.39 28.17
N ASP A 130 12.41 -8.35 29.15
CA ASP A 130 12.78 -8.02 30.53
C ASP A 130 13.86 -8.97 31.09
N ASN A 131 13.89 -10.23 30.63
CA ASN A 131 14.94 -11.17 31.01
C ASN A 131 16.35 -10.72 30.56
N VAL A 132 16.49 -10.20 29.34
CA VAL A 132 17.82 -9.81 28.81
C VAL A 132 18.30 -8.51 29.44
N LYS A 133 17.38 -7.61 29.81
CA LYS A 133 17.71 -6.39 30.54
C LYS A 133 18.15 -6.68 31.98
N LYS A 134 17.53 -7.69 32.60
CA LYS A 134 17.88 -8.15 33.96
C LYS A 134 19.23 -8.87 34.00
N GLU A 135 19.51 -9.74 33.02
CA GLU A 135 20.83 -10.39 32.89
C GLU A 135 21.96 -9.37 32.69
N LEU A 136 21.74 -8.34 31.86
CA LEU A 136 22.72 -7.27 31.66
C LEU A 136 22.92 -6.41 32.92
N GLN A 137 21.86 -6.14 33.69
CA GLN A 137 21.97 -5.41 34.96
C GLN A 137 22.67 -6.22 36.06
N GLU A 138 22.42 -7.52 36.14
CA GLU A 138 23.10 -8.42 37.08
C GLU A 138 24.59 -8.58 36.74
N MET A 139 24.95 -8.61 35.46
CA MET A 139 26.35 -8.65 35.01
C MET A 139 27.14 -7.37 35.34
N ILE A 140 26.51 -6.18 35.25
CA ILE A 140 27.16 -4.90 35.57
C ILE A 140 27.43 -4.80 37.08
N GLN A 141 26.51 -5.26 37.94
CA GLN A 141 26.71 -5.27 39.39
C GLN A 141 27.82 -6.25 39.83
N LEU A 142 28.02 -7.35 39.09
CA LEU A 142 29.09 -8.31 39.33
C LEU A 142 30.49 -7.78 38.96
N PHE A 143 30.60 -6.86 37.99
CA PHE A 143 31.87 -6.27 37.58
C PHE A 143 32.33 -5.11 38.48
N GLU A 144 31.42 -4.36 39.10
CA GLU A 144 31.78 -3.31 40.06
C GLU A 144 32.22 -3.85 41.45
N GLY A 145 32.02 -5.14 41.72
CA GLY A 145 32.40 -5.79 42.99
C GLY A 145 33.81 -6.42 43.03
N ARG A 146 34.63 -6.28 41.98
CA ARG A 146 36.02 -6.79 41.93
C ARG A 146 37.06 -5.71 41.64
N GLY A 147 36.84 -4.51 42.18
CA GLY A 147 37.89 -3.51 42.43
C GLY A 147 38.56 -3.72 43.77
#